data_AF-A0A1G8UK10-F1
#
_entry.id   AF-A0A1G8UK10-F1
#
_cell.length_a   1.000
_cell.length_b   1.000
_cell.length_c   1.000
_cell.angle_alpha   90.00
_cell.angle_beta   90.00
_cell.angle_gamma   90.00
#
_symmetry.space_group_name_H-M   'P 1'
#
loop_
_entity.id
_entity.type
_entity.pdbx_description
1 polymer ?
#
loop_
_entity_poly.entity_id
_entity_poly.type
_entity_poly.pdbx_seq_one_letter_code
_entity_poly.pdbx_strand_id
1 'polypeptide(L)'
;MSNSRSNAVELADRVSALLYGVAGWLLVGFGLLFGLVGAGNIVAGATQGAVVGYALLAVLWLVASFVLVAFGIFVNPEMRRRLDRRHSPSAFGRVRSVDRRVVRSDEDCDERCVACDSRVERGLVRRYREEYALAGLPVYTRKVDYNYYCLECATAELSDESAASDGSRDVERGRRTADDRHLERR
;
A
#
# COMPACT_ATOMS: atom_id res chain seq x y z
N MET A 1 -15.08 30.78 16.93
CA MET A 1 -13.98 31.18 16.02
C MET A 1 -12.96 30.06 15.73
N SER A 2 -13.12 28.83 16.25
CA SER A 2 -12.22 27.69 15.96
C SER A 2 -12.55 26.95 14.65
N ASN A 3 -13.82 26.94 14.22
CA ASN A 3 -14.30 26.12 13.10
C ASN A 3 -13.83 26.59 11.70
N SER A 4 -13.47 27.87 11.56
CA SER A 4 -12.98 28.42 10.28
C SER A 4 -11.50 28.12 10.03
N ARG A 5 -10.69 27.97 11.09
CA ARG A 5 -9.29 27.54 10.95
C ARG A 5 -9.16 26.06 10.59
N SER A 6 -10.00 25.19 11.15
CA SER A 6 -10.02 23.77 10.80
C SER A 6 -10.37 23.54 9.33
N ASN A 7 -11.41 24.23 8.83
CA ASN A 7 -11.82 24.12 7.42
C ASN A 7 -10.75 24.64 6.45
N ALA A 8 -10.05 25.73 6.80
CA ALA A 8 -8.96 26.26 5.97
C ALA A 8 -7.76 25.31 5.90
N VAL A 9 -7.41 24.66 7.01
CA VAL A 9 -6.34 23.65 7.06
C VAL A 9 -6.71 22.41 6.24
N GLU A 10 -7.96 21.92 6.37
CA GLU A 10 -8.42 20.76 5.60
C GLU A 10 -8.44 21.04 4.08
N LEU A 11 -8.82 22.26 3.68
CA LEU A 11 -8.77 22.68 2.29
C LEU A 11 -7.33 22.75 1.76
N ALA A 12 -6.41 23.32 2.55
CA ALA A 12 -5.00 23.40 2.21
C ALA A 12 -4.38 22.00 2.03
N ASP A 13 -4.69 21.06 2.92
CA ASP A 13 -4.22 19.67 2.82
C ASP A 13 -4.72 18.97 1.55
N ARG A 14 -5.99 19.19 1.17
CA ARG A 14 -6.55 18.64 -0.08
C ARG A 14 -5.88 19.26 -1.32
N VAL A 15 -5.69 20.59 -1.32
CA VAL A 15 -5.04 21.30 -2.44
C VAL A 15 -3.59 20.87 -2.58
N SER A 16 -2.84 20.79 -1.47
CA SER A 16 -1.47 20.30 -1.47
C SER A 16 -1.40 18.86 -1.99
N ALA A 17 -2.31 17.98 -1.58
CA ALA A 17 -2.36 16.61 -2.10
C ALA A 17 -2.58 16.56 -3.62
N LEU A 18 -3.48 17.40 -4.15
CA LEU A 18 -3.73 17.50 -5.59
C LEU A 18 -2.51 18.07 -6.34
N LEU A 19 -1.89 19.12 -5.83
CA LEU A 19 -0.70 19.73 -6.44
C LEU A 19 0.48 18.76 -6.50
N TYR A 20 0.72 18.01 -5.41
CA TYR A 20 1.75 16.97 -5.41
C TYR A 20 1.40 15.79 -6.33
N GLY A 21 0.11 15.44 -6.44
CA GLY A 21 -0.36 14.46 -7.41
C GLY A 21 -0.06 14.89 -8.86
N VAL A 22 -0.44 16.12 -9.22
CA VAL A 22 -0.19 16.69 -10.55
C VAL A 22 1.31 16.81 -10.82
N ALA A 23 2.09 17.33 -9.86
CA ALA A 23 3.54 17.45 -9.99
C ALA A 23 4.22 16.07 -10.18
N GLY A 24 3.78 15.05 -9.43
CA GLY A 24 4.27 13.68 -9.57
C GLY A 24 3.99 13.10 -10.96
N TRP A 25 2.76 13.27 -11.48
CA TRP A 25 2.41 12.82 -12.83
C TRP A 25 3.16 13.58 -13.93
N LEU A 26 3.37 14.88 -13.78
CA LEU A 26 4.18 15.66 -14.71
C LEU A 26 5.63 15.16 -14.72
N LEU A 27 6.23 14.91 -13.55
CA LEU A 27 7.58 14.35 -13.43
C LEU A 27 7.71 12.99 -14.12
N VAL A 28 6.73 12.09 -13.95
CA VAL A 28 6.69 10.80 -14.65
C VAL A 28 6.57 11.00 -16.17
N GLY A 29 5.70 11.91 -16.61
CA GLY A 29 5.54 12.23 -18.03
C GLY A 29 6.83 12.78 -18.67
N PHE A 30 7.49 13.73 -18.00
CA PHE A 30 8.79 14.24 -18.45
C PHE A 30 9.87 13.17 -18.43
N GLY A 31 9.91 12.32 -17.40
CA GLY A 31 10.82 11.19 -17.34
C GLY A 31 10.64 10.23 -18.51
N LEU A 32 9.40 9.86 -18.86
CA LEU A 32 9.12 9.02 -20.03
C LEU A 32 9.53 9.69 -21.35
N LEU A 33 9.28 10.99 -21.50
CA LEU A 33 9.72 11.76 -22.66
C LEU A 33 11.25 11.74 -22.79
N PHE A 34 11.98 11.95 -21.69
CA PHE A 34 13.44 11.87 -21.66
C PHE A 34 13.93 10.46 -22.03
N GLY A 35 13.22 9.42 -21.60
CA GLY A 35 13.51 8.04 -21.98
C GLY A 35 13.36 7.79 -23.48
N LEU A 36 12.29 8.32 -24.09
CA LEU A 36 12.07 8.27 -25.54
C LEU A 36 13.17 9.02 -26.32
N VAL A 37 13.58 10.19 -25.83
CA VAL A 37 14.70 10.94 -26.40
C VAL A 37 16.00 10.13 -26.29
N GLY A 38 16.28 9.52 -25.14
CA GLY A 38 17.44 8.65 -24.94
C GLY A 38 17.46 7.47 -25.90
N ALA A 39 16.33 6.77 -26.07
CA ALA A 39 16.18 5.69 -27.04
C ALA A 39 16.38 6.18 -28.49
N GLY A 40 15.84 7.35 -28.83
CA GLY A 40 16.03 7.97 -30.14
C GLY A 40 17.50 8.28 -30.43
N ASN A 41 18.28 8.71 -29.42
CA ASN A 41 19.72 8.93 -29.56
C ASN A 41 20.49 7.63 -29.88
N ILE A 42 20.08 6.49 -29.32
CA ILE A 42 20.69 5.19 -29.65
C ILE A 42 20.52 4.88 -31.14
N VAL A 43 19.29 5.07 -31.67
CA VAL A 43 18.98 4.83 -33.08
C VAL A 43 19.70 5.84 -33.99
N ALA A 44 19.75 7.11 -33.60
CA ALA A 44 20.45 8.16 -34.35
C ALA A 44 21.97 7.90 -34.39
N GLY A 45 22.57 7.47 -33.28
CA GLY A 45 23.98 7.12 -33.21
C GLY A 45 24.36 5.96 -34.14
N ALA A 46 23.48 4.97 -34.27
CA ALA A 46 23.67 3.84 -35.17
C ALA A 46 23.57 4.22 -36.65
N THR A 47 22.72 5.19 -36.99
CA THR A 47 22.50 5.61 -38.39
C THR A 47 23.52 6.64 -38.88
N GLN A 48 24.05 7.49 -37.99
CA GLN A 48 24.94 8.60 -38.36
C GLN A 48 26.44 8.30 -38.14
N GLY A 49 26.80 7.12 -37.61
CA GLY A 49 28.20 6.71 -37.40
C GLY A 49 28.93 7.42 -36.24
N ALA A 50 28.30 8.40 -35.60
CA ALA A 50 28.82 9.12 -34.43
C ALA A 50 28.46 8.42 -33.09
N VAL A 51 28.75 7.12 -33.00
CA VAL A 51 28.19 6.22 -31.97
C VAL A 51 28.54 6.67 -30.54
N VAL A 52 29.77 7.12 -30.30
CA VAL A 52 30.24 7.48 -28.95
C VAL A 52 29.51 8.70 -28.39
N GLY A 53 29.34 9.76 -29.19
CA GLY A 53 28.66 10.98 -28.75
C GLY A 53 27.18 10.75 -28.45
N TYR A 54 26.49 10.06 -29.35
CA TYR A 54 25.09 9.71 -29.17
C TYR A 54 24.85 8.71 -28.04
N ALA A 55 25.78 7.77 -27.81
CA ALA A 55 25.69 6.84 -26.68
C ALA A 55 25.80 7.56 -25.33
N LEU A 56 26.73 8.52 -25.19
CA LEU A 56 26.83 9.32 -23.97
C LEU A 56 25.57 10.15 -23.71
N LEU A 57 25.01 10.78 -24.74
CA LEU A 57 23.75 11.50 -24.64
C LEU A 57 22.60 10.56 -24.28
N ALA A 58 22.50 9.40 -24.92
CA ALA A 58 21.48 8.40 -24.63
C ALA A 58 21.52 7.95 -23.17
N VAL A 59 22.70 7.63 -22.65
CA VAL A 59 22.89 7.25 -21.23
C VAL A 59 22.44 8.39 -20.31
N LEU A 60 22.84 9.63 -20.60
CA LEU A 60 22.46 10.79 -19.79
C LEU A 60 20.94 11.00 -19.75
N TRP A 61 20.27 10.91 -20.91
CA TRP A 61 18.81 11.01 -21.00
C TRP A 61 18.09 9.86 -20.29
N LEU A 62 18.61 8.64 -20.37
CA LEU A 62 18.05 7.47 -19.68
C LEU A 62 18.23 7.56 -18.16
N VAL A 63 19.38 8.04 -17.68
CA VAL A 63 19.61 8.27 -16.24
C VAL A 63 18.67 9.36 -15.74
N ALA A 64 18.58 10.48 -16.46
CA ALA A 64 17.65 11.56 -16.12
C ALA A 64 16.19 11.07 -16.13
N SER A 65 15.81 10.26 -17.12
CA SER A 65 14.50 9.59 -17.20
C SER A 65 14.23 8.76 -15.95
N PHE A 66 15.17 7.88 -15.57
CA PHE A 66 15.03 7.02 -14.39
C PHE A 66 14.87 7.85 -13.12
N VAL A 67 15.71 8.87 -12.92
CA VAL A 67 15.64 9.75 -11.75
C VAL A 67 14.31 10.50 -11.70
N LEU A 68 13.86 11.08 -12.81
CA LEU A 68 12.60 11.82 -12.90
C LEU A 68 11.39 10.92 -12.64
N VAL A 69 11.36 9.71 -13.20
CA VAL A 69 10.28 8.75 -12.96
C VAL A 69 10.28 8.29 -11.50
N ALA A 70 11.44 7.91 -10.96
CA ALA A 70 11.55 7.47 -9.56
C ALA A 70 11.15 8.60 -8.60
N PHE A 71 11.59 9.83 -8.87
CA PHE A 71 11.23 10.99 -8.07
C PHE A 71 9.75 11.37 -8.21
N GLY A 72 9.19 11.31 -9.42
CA GLY A 72 7.76 11.55 -9.65
C GLY A 72 6.87 10.53 -8.92
N ILE A 73 7.27 9.26 -8.90
CA ILE A 73 6.62 8.20 -8.11
C ILE A 73 6.74 8.49 -6.61
N PHE A 74 7.90 8.96 -6.15
CA PHE A 74 8.14 9.25 -4.73
C PHE A 74 7.38 10.48 -4.22
N VAL A 75 7.32 11.54 -5.03
CA VAL A 75 6.62 12.79 -4.71
C VAL A 75 5.11 12.61 -4.74
N ASN A 76 4.59 11.69 -5.55
CA ASN A 76 3.15 11.45 -5.63
C ASN A 76 2.63 10.80 -4.32
N PRO A 77 1.86 11.54 -3.49
CA PRO A 77 1.43 11.07 -2.17
C PRO A 77 0.46 9.89 -2.26
N GLU A 78 -0.26 9.73 -3.37
CA GLU A 78 -1.13 8.56 -3.58
C GLU A 78 -0.33 7.28 -3.81
N MET A 79 0.77 7.37 -4.59
CA MET A 79 1.69 6.25 -4.73
C MET A 79 2.41 5.96 -3.42
N ARG A 80 2.82 7.00 -2.67
CA ARG A 80 3.46 6.84 -1.36
C ARG A 80 2.55 6.12 -0.35
N ARG A 81 1.26 6.46 -0.29
CA ARG A 81 0.25 5.75 0.52
C ARG A 81 -0.04 4.33 0.02
N ARG A 82 0.13 4.04 -1.28
CA ARG A 82 0.06 2.67 -1.83
C ARG A 82 1.33 1.86 -1.53
N LEU A 83 2.49 2.51 -1.50
CA LEU A 83 3.81 1.93 -1.21
C LEU A 83 4.00 1.59 0.27
N ASP A 84 3.45 2.38 1.19
CA ASP A 84 3.46 2.08 2.64
C ASP A 84 2.57 0.88 3.00
N ARG A 85 1.67 0.45 2.09
CA ARG A 85 0.84 -0.75 2.22
C ARG A 85 1.48 -1.96 1.55
N ARG A 86 2.81 -1.98 1.42
CA ARG A 86 3.54 -3.07 0.76
C ARG A 86 3.18 -4.41 1.41
N HIS A 87 2.63 -5.29 0.59
CA HIS A 87 2.59 -6.71 0.88
C HIS A 87 3.97 -7.31 0.57
N SER A 88 4.24 -8.53 1.05
CA SER A 88 5.53 -9.19 0.85
C SER A 88 5.99 -9.07 -0.61
N PRO A 89 7.29 -8.78 -0.88
CA PRO A 89 7.78 -8.49 -2.23
C PRO A 89 7.63 -9.66 -3.22
N SER A 90 7.34 -10.87 -2.73
CA SER A 90 6.97 -12.06 -3.50
C SER A 90 5.48 -12.11 -3.92
N ALA A 91 4.65 -11.15 -3.51
CA ALA A 91 3.23 -11.15 -3.82
C ALA A 91 3.01 -10.65 -5.27
N PHE A 92 2.83 -11.60 -6.18
CA PHE A 92 2.38 -11.37 -7.54
C PHE A 92 0.98 -11.96 -7.72
N GLY A 93 0.06 -11.17 -8.29
CA GLY A 93 -1.30 -11.59 -8.57
C GLY A 93 -2.34 -11.01 -7.61
N ARG A 94 -3.39 -11.78 -7.32
CA ARG A 94 -4.51 -11.31 -6.50
C ARG A 94 -4.15 -11.36 -5.02
N VAL A 95 -4.25 -10.22 -4.35
CA VAL A 95 -4.02 -10.11 -2.91
C VAL A 95 -5.28 -9.55 -2.27
N ARG A 96 -5.72 -10.21 -1.19
CA ARG A 96 -6.82 -9.73 -0.37
C ARG A 96 -6.24 -9.06 0.87
N SER A 97 -6.46 -7.75 1.01
CA SER A 97 -6.09 -7.01 2.22
C SER A 97 -7.34 -6.75 3.08
N VAL A 98 -7.15 -6.79 4.39
CA VAL A 98 -8.20 -6.51 5.37
C VAL A 98 -7.72 -5.38 6.26
N ASP A 99 -8.33 -4.21 6.09
CA ASP A 99 -8.11 -3.08 6.98
C ASP A 99 -9.17 -3.09 8.08
N ARG A 100 -8.74 -2.88 9.33
CA ARG A 100 -9.62 -2.76 10.49
C ARG A 100 -9.65 -1.29 10.94
N ARG A 101 -10.83 -0.72 11.10
CA ARG A 101 -11.03 0.61 11.68
C ARG A 101 -12.08 0.53 12.78
N VAL A 102 -11.88 1.26 13.87
CA VAL A 102 -12.86 1.39 14.95
C VAL A 102 -13.90 2.43 14.54
N VAL A 103 -15.18 2.06 14.61
CA VAL A 103 -16.31 2.98 14.47
C VAL A 103 -16.58 3.57 15.84
N ARG A 104 -16.48 4.90 15.93
CA ARG A 104 -16.70 5.63 17.19
C ARG A 104 -18.15 6.09 17.30
N SER A 105 -18.60 6.38 18.52
CA SER A 105 -19.98 6.82 18.81
C SER A 105 -20.34 8.18 18.24
N ASP A 106 -19.34 8.98 17.88
CA ASP A 106 -19.49 10.29 17.25
C ASP A 106 -19.64 10.19 15.72
N GLU A 107 -19.38 9.03 15.11
CA GLU A 107 -19.72 8.76 13.71
C GLU A 107 -21.13 8.18 13.65
N ASP A 108 -22.07 8.90 13.04
CA ASP A 108 -23.43 8.41 12.79
C ASP A 108 -23.36 7.26 11.78
N CYS A 109 -23.48 6.03 12.28
CA CYS A 109 -23.35 4.79 11.52
C CYS A 109 -24.72 4.09 11.54
N ASP A 110 -25.39 4.06 10.39
CA ASP A 110 -26.73 3.48 10.23
C ASP A 110 -26.70 1.99 9.88
N GLU A 111 -25.51 1.43 9.76
CA GLU A 111 -25.28 0.05 9.37
C GLU A 111 -25.56 -0.94 10.51
N ARG A 112 -25.93 -2.17 10.13
CA ARG A 112 -26.23 -3.26 11.04
C ARG A 112 -25.06 -4.22 11.18
N CYS A 113 -24.94 -4.80 12.36
CA CYS A 113 -23.93 -5.80 12.66
C CYS A 113 -24.16 -7.05 11.81
N VAL A 114 -23.15 -7.50 11.07
CA VAL A 114 -23.27 -8.69 10.21
C VAL A 114 -23.49 -9.98 11.02
N ALA A 115 -23.09 -10.00 12.30
CA ALA A 115 -23.19 -11.18 13.16
C ALA A 115 -24.54 -11.29 13.90
N CYS A 116 -25.07 -10.18 14.41
CA CYS A 116 -26.27 -10.17 15.26
C CYS A 116 -27.41 -9.25 14.77
N ASP A 117 -27.22 -8.57 13.64
CA ASP A 117 -28.17 -7.65 12.99
C ASP A 117 -28.59 -6.42 13.84
N SER A 118 -27.90 -6.18 14.96
CA SER A 118 -28.10 -5.00 15.80
C SER A 118 -27.56 -3.74 15.12
N ARG A 119 -28.14 -2.56 15.41
CA ARG A 119 -27.60 -1.27 14.95
C ARG A 119 -26.20 -1.05 15.51
N VAL A 120 -25.27 -0.57 14.69
CA VAL A 120 -23.87 -0.35 15.09
C VAL A 120 -23.69 1.11 15.49
N GLU A 121 -23.79 1.40 16.79
CA GLU A 121 -23.47 2.75 17.31
C GLU A 121 -21.97 2.91 17.61
N ARG A 122 -21.33 1.82 18.01
CA ARG A 122 -19.89 1.70 18.26
C ARG A 122 -19.42 0.30 17.93
N GLY A 123 -18.24 0.17 17.34
CA GLY A 123 -17.72 -1.15 17.03
C GLY A 123 -16.54 -1.14 16.06
N LEU A 124 -16.52 -2.12 15.16
CA LEU A 124 -15.43 -2.35 14.23
C LEU A 124 -15.97 -2.44 12.80
N VAL A 125 -15.36 -1.70 11.89
CA VAL A 125 -15.54 -1.92 10.45
C VAL A 125 -14.34 -2.67 9.89
N ARG A 126 -14.62 -3.79 9.22
CA ARG A 126 -13.64 -4.53 8.41
C ARG A 126 -13.84 -4.15 6.95
N ARG A 127 -12.82 -3.55 6.37
CA ARG A 127 -12.78 -3.21 4.96
C ARG A 127 -12.00 -4.30 4.22
N TYR A 128 -12.69 -5.07 3.42
CA TYR A 128 -12.08 -6.06 2.53
C TYR A 128 -11.74 -5.40 1.21
N ARG A 129 -10.50 -5.56 0.77
CA ARG A 129 -10.06 -5.12 -0.54
C ARG A 129 -9.51 -6.28 -1.33
N GLU A 130 -9.99 -6.42 -2.55
CA GLU A 130 -9.35 -7.28 -3.55
C GLU A 130 -8.50 -6.39 -4.45
N GLU A 131 -7.18 -6.58 -4.40
CA GLU A 131 -6.21 -5.82 -5.17
C GLU A 131 -5.35 -6.74 -6.04
N TYR A 132 -4.88 -6.21 -7.16
CA TYR A 132 -3.88 -6.86 -7.99
C TYR A 132 -2.52 -6.28 -7.66
N ALA A 133 -1.63 -7.11 -7.11
CA ALA A 133 -0.28 -6.75 -6.73
C ALA A 133 0.73 -7.23 -7.78
N LEU A 134 1.70 -6.38 -8.10
CA LEU A 134 2.90 -6.73 -8.85
C LEU A 134 4.11 -6.44 -7.97
N ALA A 135 4.92 -7.46 -7.68
CA ALA A 135 6.08 -7.35 -6.78
C ALA A 135 5.73 -6.73 -5.42
N GLY A 136 4.58 -7.08 -4.84
CA GLY A 136 4.10 -6.53 -3.57
C GLY A 136 3.49 -5.12 -3.64
N LEU A 137 3.44 -4.50 -4.82
CA LEU A 137 2.83 -3.18 -5.04
C LEU A 137 1.40 -3.33 -5.56
N PRO A 138 0.37 -2.84 -4.83
CA PRO A 138 -1.01 -2.89 -5.30
C PRO A 138 -1.23 -1.90 -6.44
N VAL A 139 -1.33 -2.43 -7.66
CA VAL A 139 -1.49 -1.66 -8.90
C VAL A 139 -2.94 -1.26 -9.12
N TYR A 140 -3.87 -2.16 -8.80
CA TYR A 140 -5.28 -1.98 -9.11
C TYR A 140 -6.16 -2.53 -8.00
N THR A 141 -7.18 -1.77 -7.60
CA THR A 141 -8.18 -2.22 -6.63
C THR A 141 -9.45 -2.60 -7.39
N ARG A 142 -9.85 -3.87 -7.31
CA ARG A 142 -11.01 -4.38 -8.05
C ARG A 142 -12.32 -4.23 -7.29
N LYS A 143 -12.33 -4.66 -6.03
CA LYS A 143 -13.53 -4.67 -5.19
C LYS A 143 -13.18 -4.14 -3.80
N VAL A 144 -14.11 -3.36 -3.24
CA VAL A 144 -14.08 -2.94 -1.85
C VAL A 144 -15.38 -3.41 -1.22
N ASP A 145 -15.29 -4.08 -0.08
CA ASP A 145 -16.42 -4.56 0.72
C ASP A 145 -16.28 -4.09 2.17
N TYR A 146 -17.40 -3.91 2.85
CA TYR A 146 -17.44 -3.41 4.22
C TYR A 146 -18.34 -4.28 5.07
N ASN A 147 -17.78 -4.84 6.14
CA ASN A 147 -18.56 -5.53 7.17
C ASN A 147 -18.48 -4.75 8.47
N TYR A 148 -19.63 -4.48 9.06
CA TYR A 148 -19.77 -3.77 10.32
C TYR A 148 -20.07 -4.77 11.44
N TYR A 149 -19.40 -4.59 12.57
CA TYR A 149 -19.57 -5.40 13.77
C TYR A 149 -19.84 -4.48 14.94
N CYS A 150 -20.83 -4.81 15.77
CA CYS A 150 -21.02 -4.14 17.05
C CYS A 150 -19.84 -4.42 17.99
N LEU A 151 -19.70 -3.59 19.03
CA LEU A 151 -18.60 -3.73 19.99
C LEU A 151 -18.50 -5.14 20.58
N GLU A 152 -19.62 -5.75 20.95
CA GLU A 152 -19.68 -7.08 21.58
C GLU A 152 -19.18 -8.19 20.65
N CYS A 153 -19.65 -8.21 19.40
CA CYS A 153 -19.19 -9.20 18.42
C CYS A 153 -17.72 -8.97 18.03
N ALA A 154 -17.29 -7.71 17.95
CA ALA A 154 -15.91 -7.37 17.61
C ALA A 154 -14.92 -7.80 18.70
N THR A 155 -15.25 -7.61 19.99
CA THR A 155 -14.37 -8.03 21.10
C THR A 155 -14.33 -9.55 21.26
N ALA A 156 -15.44 -10.25 21.04
CA ALA A 156 -15.47 -11.72 21.06
C ALA A 156 -14.51 -12.34 20.03
N GLU A 157 -14.53 -11.88 18.78
CA GLU A 157 -13.61 -12.41 17.76
C GLU A 157 -12.14 -12.07 18.04
N LEU A 158 -11.84 -10.89 18.58
CA LEU A 158 -10.46 -10.49 18.92
C LEU A 158 -9.88 -11.29 20.07
N SER A 159 -10.72 -11.71 21.02
CA SER A 159 -10.30 -12.56 22.13
C SER A 159 -10.02 -13.99 21.66
N ASP A 160 -10.80 -14.52 20.72
CA ASP A 160 -10.55 -15.82 20.08
C ASP A 160 -9.27 -15.82 19.22
N GLU A 161 -9.02 -14.77 18.41
CA GLU A 161 -7.77 -14.64 17.63
C GLU A 161 -6.52 -14.59 18.54
N SER A 162 -6.63 -13.91 19.69
CA SER A 162 -5.52 -13.78 20.65
C SER A 162 -5.20 -15.12 21.32
N ALA A 163 -6.23 -15.89 21.69
CA ALA A 163 -6.08 -17.22 22.28
C ALA A 163 -5.45 -18.23 21.30
N ALA A 164 -5.83 -18.17 20.01
CA ALA A 164 -5.27 -19.05 18.97
C ALA A 164 -3.78 -18.74 18.65
N SER A 165 -3.38 -17.47 18.75
CA SER A 165 -1.99 -17.04 18.50
C SER A 165 -1.03 -17.48 19.61
N ASP A 166 -1.48 -17.49 20.86
CA ASP A 166 -0.65 -17.87 22.01
C ASP A 166 -0.45 -19.39 22.09
N GLY A 167 -1.47 -20.19 21.75
CA GLY A 167 -1.38 -21.65 21.73
C GLY A 167 -0.39 -22.21 20.70
N SER A 168 -0.12 -21.48 19.61
CA SER A 168 0.83 -21.92 18.57
C SER A 168 2.30 -21.83 19.03
N ARG A 169 2.64 -20.86 19.89
CA ARG A 169 4.01 -20.70 20.40
C ARG A 169 4.38 -21.76 21.43
N ASP A 170 3.42 -22.23 22.22
CA ASP A 170 3.65 -23.25 23.23
C ASP A 170 3.78 -24.66 22.63
N VAL A 171 3.08 -24.96 21.53
CA VAL A 171 3.20 -26.25 20.82
C VAL A 171 4.58 -26.40 20.16
N GLU A 172 5.14 -25.33 19.60
CA GLU A 172 6.48 -25.36 18.98
C GLU A 172 7.60 -25.46 20.03
N ARG A 173 7.42 -24.84 21.21
CA ARG A 173 8.34 -24.95 22.35
C ARG A 173 8.29 -26.33 23.03
N GLY A 174 7.10 -26.94 23.10
CA GLY A 174 6.93 -28.32 23.58
C GLY A 174 7.59 -29.35 22.67
N ARG A 175 7.62 -29.11 21.35
CA ARG A 175 8.25 -30.02 20.39
C ARG A 175 9.79 -30.01 20.45
N ARG A 176 10.43 -28.84 20.63
CA ARG A 176 11.90 -28.75 20.80
C ARG A 176 12.39 -29.42 22.08
N THR A 177 11.66 -29.25 23.19
CA THR A 177 12.05 -29.86 24.48
C THR A 177 11.83 -31.38 24.54
N ALA A 178 11.06 -31.95 23.63
CA ALA A 178 10.93 -33.40 23.46
C ALA A 178 12.06 -33.99 22.61
N ASP A 179 12.54 -33.24 21.61
CA ASP A 179 13.62 -33.66 20.71
C ASP A 179 15.00 -33.61 21.40
N ASP A 180 15.26 -32.56 22.20
CA ASP A 180 16.51 -32.46 22.97
C ASP A 180 16.65 -33.57 24.02
N ARG A 181 15.55 -34.03 24.63
CA ARG A 181 15.57 -35.14 25.59
C ARG A 181 15.85 -36.51 24.96
N HIS A 182 15.69 -36.64 23.64
CA HIS A 182 16.03 -37.87 22.92
C HIS A 182 17.52 -37.94 22.53
N LEU A 183 18.23 -36.81 22.49
CA LEU A 183 19.65 -36.75 22.17
C LEU A 183 20.56 -36.97 23.38
N GLU A 184 20.13 -36.64 24.59
CA GLU A 184 20.92 -36.84 25.82
C GLU A 184 20.92 -38.29 26.34
N ARG A 185 20.15 -39.19 25.72
CA ARG A 185 19.94 -40.57 26.19
C ARG A 185 20.62 -41.61 25.29
N ARG A 186 21.70 -41.24 24.59
CA ARG A 186 22.51 -42.12 23.75
C ARG A 186 23.99 -42.07 24.10
#